data_AF-A0A1X9Z562-F1
#
_entry.id   AF-A0A1X9Z562-F1
#
_cell.length_a   1.000
_cell.length_b   1.000
_cell.length_c   1.000
_cell.angle_alpha   90.00
_cell.angle_beta   90.00
_cell.angle_gamma   90.00
#
_symmetry.space_group_name_H-M   'P 1'
#
loop_
_entity.id
_entity.type
_entity.pdbx_description
1 polymer ?
#
loop_
_entity_poly.entity_id
_entity_poly.type
_entity_poly.pdbx_seq_one_letter_code
_entity_poly.pdbx_strand_id
1 'polypeptide(L)'
;MPWYNRDYPPSYKNQPETLREKAVEIANALLAQGMEERAAIATGLKRARHYFQQGQESEVNGQHEIEEDRDELEAVDFASSEGSIDSADPKQLTYWAEQFQISTGELKAAIVLMGSDLSEIKKYIKS
;
A
#
# COMPACT_ATOMS: atom_id res chain seq x y z
N MET A 1 -7.81 -9.99 33.10
CA MET A 1 -6.81 -9.58 34.13
C MET A 1 -6.02 -8.42 33.55
N PRO A 2 -5.78 -7.33 34.29
CA PRO A 2 -4.88 -6.28 33.81
C PRO A 2 -3.43 -6.78 33.93
N TRP A 3 -2.71 -6.88 32.82
CA TRP A 3 -1.29 -7.24 32.87
C TRP A 3 -0.50 -6.09 33.48
N TYR A 4 0.25 -6.37 34.54
CA TYR A 4 1.15 -5.42 35.20
C TYR A 4 2.56 -5.99 35.25
N ASN A 5 3.55 -5.10 35.14
CA ASN A 5 4.95 -5.33 35.49
C ASN A 5 5.52 -6.70 35.11
N ARG A 6 5.83 -6.87 33.81
CA ARG A 6 6.67 -7.97 33.28
C ARG A 6 5.98 -9.33 33.12
N ASP A 7 4.72 -9.48 33.51
CA ASP A 7 3.92 -10.67 33.21
C ASP A 7 3.21 -10.51 31.86
N TYR A 8 4.01 -10.66 30.80
CA TYR A 8 3.57 -10.49 29.43
C TYR A 8 3.18 -11.83 28.80
N PRO A 9 2.13 -11.87 27.95
CA PRO A 9 1.84 -13.06 27.16
C PRO A 9 3.06 -13.45 26.31
N PRO A 10 3.24 -14.75 25.99
CA PRO A 10 4.41 -15.23 25.25
C PRO A 10 4.70 -14.43 23.97
N SER A 11 3.65 -14.00 23.27
CA SER A 11 3.73 -13.19 22.04
C SER A 11 4.40 -11.83 22.22
N TYR A 12 4.44 -11.29 23.44
CA TYR A 12 5.01 -9.97 23.74
C TYR A 12 6.45 -10.07 24.27
N LYS A 13 6.89 -11.25 24.74
CA LYS A 13 8.23 -11.42 25.34
C LYS A 13 9.37 -11.18 24.35
N ASN A 14 9.12 -11.39 23.06
CA ASN A 14 10.10 -11.17 21.98
C ASN A 14 10.04 -9.76 21.38
N GLN A 15 9.21 -8.87 21.93
CA GLN A 15 8.99 -7.51 21.41
C GLN A 15 9.78 -6.48 22.24
N PRO A 16 10.15 -5.32 21.66
CA PRO A 16 10.86 -4.27 22.39
C PRO A 16 10.05 -3.73 23.57
N GLU A 17 10.74 -3.24 24.60
CA GLU A 17 10.14 -2.84 25.88
C GLU A 17 9.07 -1.76 25.76
N THR A 18 9.33 -0.74 24.96
CA THR A 18 8.38 0.34 24.68
C THR A 18 7.12 -0.16 23.96
N LEU A 19 7.28 -1.15 23.07
CA LEU A 19 6.20 -1.71 22.29
C LEU A 19 5.27 -2.59 23.13
N ARG A 20 5.83 -3.44 23.99
CA ARG A 20 5.04 -4.32 24.88
C ARG A 20 4.25 -3.52 25.92
N GLU A 21 4.81 -2.43 26.45
CA GLU A 21 4.12 -1.55 27.41
C GLU A 21 2.88 -0.90 26.75
N LYS A 22 3.06 -0.31 25.56
CA LYS A 22 1.94 0.26 24.80
C LYS A 22 0.92 -0.79 24.39
N ALA A 23 1.36 -1.99 24.02
CA ALA A 23 0.48 -3.09 23.66
C ALA A 23 -0.38 -3.56 24.84
N VAL A 24 0.18 -3.58 26.05
CA VAL A 24 -0.55 -3.92 27.28
C VAL A 24 -1.56 -2.84 27.64
N GLU A 25 -1.20 -1.56 27.54
CA GLU A 25 -2.12 -0.43 27.76
C GLU A 25 -3.37 -0.57 26.87
N ILE A 26 -3.15 -0.79 25.58
CA ILE A 26 -4.24 -0.92 24.60
C ILE A 26 -5.04 -2.21 24.84
N ALA A 27 -4.38 -3.33 25.10
CA ALA A 27 -5.06 -4.60 25.34
C ALA A 27 -5.89 -4.57 26.63
N ASN A 28 -5.40 -3.92 27.70
CA ASN A 28 -6.16 -3.70 28.94
C ASN A 28 -7.41 -2.84 28.68
N ALA A 29 -7.30 -1.79 27.84
CA ALA A 29 -8.46 -0.98 27.45
C ALA A 29 -9.50 -1.77 26.64
N LEU A 30 -9.06 -2.70 25.79
CA LEU A 30 -9.94 -3.57 25.01
C LEU A 30 -10.61 -4.64 25.87
N LEU A 31 -9.88 -5.21 26.84
CA LEU A 31 -10.43 -6.13 27.84
C LEU A 31 -11.52 -5.46 28.68
N ALA A 32 -11.31 -4.21 29.08
CA ALA A 32 -12.31 -3.43 29.80
C ALA A 32 -13.60 -3.20 28.98
N GLN A 33 -13.50 -3.21 27.66
CA GLN A 33 -14.65 -3.14 26.74
C GLN A 33 -15.34 -4.49 26.52
N GLY A 34 -14.89 -5.56 27.18
CA GLY A 34 -15.45 -6.91 27.05
C GLY A 34 -14.93 -7.69 25.84
N MET A 35 -13.84 -7.24 25.21
CA MET A 35 -13.18 -7.99 24.13
C MET A 35 -12.52 -9.26 24.68
N GLU A 36 -12.52 -10.34 23.88
CA GLU A 36 -11.83 -11.58 24.23
C GLU A 36 -10.34 -11.34 24.48
N GLU A 37 -9.78 -11.94 25.53
CA GLU A 37 -8.37 -11.79 25.92
C GLU A 37 -7.39 -12.04 24.77
N ARG A 38 -7.56 -13.14 24.03
CA ARG A 38 -6.69 -13.47 22.89
C ARG A 38 -6.77 -12.42 21.79
N ALA A 39 -7.97 -11.94 21.48
CA ALA A 39 -8.20 -10.89 20.49
C ALA A 39 -7.64 -9.53 20.95
N ALA A 40 -7.79 -9.20 22.22
CA ALA A 40 -7.24 -7.99 22.83
C ALA A 40 -5.70 -7.99 22.80
N ILE A 41 -5.05 -9.14 23.07
CA ILE A 41 -3.59 -9.30 22.95
C ILE A 41 -3.12 -9.06 21.51
N ALA A 42 -3.75 -9.72 20.53
CA ALA A 42 -3.35 -9.56 19.13
C ALA A 42 -3.57 -8.12 18.63
N THR A 43 -4.70 -7.52 19.00
CA THR A 43 -5.09 -6.17 18.58
C THR A 43 -4.24 -5.10 19.27
N GLY A 44 -3.96 -5.28 20.56
CA GLY A 44 -3.11 -4.37 21.33
C GLY A 44 -1.71 -4.27 20.74
N LEU A 45 -1.10 -5.41 20.40
CA LEU A 45 0.21 -5.41 19.76
C LEU A 45 0.21 -4.81 18.35
N LYS A 46 -0.83 -5.06 17.56
CA LYS A 46 -0.98 -4.45 16.22
C LYS A 46 -1.07 -2.92 16.30
N ARG A 47 -1.90 -2.40 17.21
CA ARG A 47 -2.08 -0.95 17.41
C ARG A 47 -0.84 -0.29 18.00
N ALA A 48 -0.16 -0.97 18.92
CA ALA A 48 1.11 -0.49 19.47
C ALA A 48 2.17 -0.33 18.37
N ARG A 49 2.29 -1.31 17.44
CA ARG A 49 3.23 -1.18 16.31
C ARG A 49 2.92 0.02 15.43
N HIS A 50 1.65 0.21 15.07
CA HIS A 50 1.23 1.38 14.28
C HIS A 50 1.54 2.70 14.99
N TYR A 51 1.35 2.78 16.31
CA TYR A 51 1.64 3.99 17.08
C TYR A 51 3.12 4.40 16.98
N PHE A 52 4.04 3.44 17.15
CA PHE A 52 5.47 3.72 17.02
C PHE A 52 5.94 3.87 15.57
N GLN A 53 5.22 3.28 14.61
CA GLN A 53 5.52 3.45 13.19
C GLN A 53 5.11 4.85 12.69
N GLN A 54 3.96 5.36 13.12
CA GLN A 54 3.52 6.74 12.83
C GLN A 54 4.30 7.80 13.61
N GLY A 55 4.72 7.51 14.85
CA GLY A 55 5.58 8.41 15.63
C GLY A 55 7.00 8.57 15.06
N GLN A 56 7.51 7.60 14.31
CA GLN A 56 8.78 7.71 13.58
C GLN A 56 8.64 8.46 12.24
N GLU A 57 7.41 8.65 11.78
CA GLU A 57 7.05 9.46 10.60
C GLU A 57 6.94 10.95 10.95
N SER A 58 7.16 11.32 12.22
CA SER A 58 7.03 12.70 12.71
C SER A 58 8.34 13.49 12.73
N GLU A 59 9.48 12.88 12.38
CA GLU A 59 10.76 13.60 12.23
C GLU A 59 11.53 13.27 10.94
N VAL A 60 10.87 12.58 9.99
CA VAL A 60 11.31 12.55 8.59
C VAL A 60 10.09 12.86 7.74
N ASN A 61 10.14 14.05 7.16
CA ASN A 61 9.26 14.59 6.14
C ASN A 61 8.67 13.49 5.22
N GLY A 62 7.35 13.37 5.26
CA GLY A 62 6.56 12.46 4.43
C GLY A 62 5.14 12.98 4.31
N GLN A 63 4.99 14.30 4.14
CA GLN A 63 3.80 14.82 3.51
C GLN A 63 3.68 14.10 2.16
N HIS A 64 2.71 13.19 2.00
CA HIS A 64 2.09 13.00 0.69
C HIS A 64 1.17 14.20 0.46
N GLU A 65 1.79 15.39 0.41
CA GLU A 65 1.50 16.31 -0.67
C GLU A 65 1.94 15.59 -1.93
N ILE A 66 0.98 15.46 -2.83
CA ILE A 66 1.22 15.40 -4.27
C ILE A 66 2.48 16.19 -4.65
N GLU A 67 3.58 15.53 -5.02
CA GLU A 67 4.44 15.88 -6.16
C GLU A 67 5.64 14.94 -6.34
N GLU A 68 6.07 14.88 -7.59
CA GLU A 68 7.00 13.97 -8.26
C GLU A 68 8.44 14.02 -7.74
N ASP A 69 9.11 12.88 -7.59
CA ASP A 69 10.34 12.52 -8.33
C ASP A 69 10.93 11.16 -7.86
N ARG A 70 10.93 10.19 -8.79
CA ARG A 70 12.07 9.33 -9.18
C ARG A 70 12.95 8.67 -8.09
N ASP A 71 12.81 7.36 -7.86
CA ASP A 71 13.63 6.30 -8.49
C ASP A 71 13.41 4.92 -7.84
N GLU A 72 13.19 3.93 -8.72
CA GLU A 72 13.51 2.50 -8.56
C GLU A 72 12.73 1.65 -7.54
N LEU A 73 11.47 1.35 -7.87
CA LEU A 73 10.81 0.12 -7.41
C LEU A 73 10.48 -0.76 -8.62
N GLU A 74 11.09 -1.95 -8.63
CA GLU A 74 10.89 -2.99 -9.64
C GLU A 74 9.40 -3.32 -9.84
N ALA A 75 9.05 -3.56 -11.10
CA ALA A 75 7.72 -3.75 -11.62
C ALA A 75 6.92 -4.77 -10.79
N VAL A 76 5.87 -4.28 -10.11
CA VAL A 76 4.74 -5.13 -9.77
C VAL A 76 4.07 -5.51 -11.10
N ASP A 77 4.31 -6.75 -11.52
CA ASP A 77 3.57 -7.40 -12.60
C ASP A 77 2.11 -7.56 -12.18
N PHE A 78 1.35 -6.47 -12.32
CA PHE A 78 -0.10 -6.52 -12.41
C PHE A 78 -0.47 -6.21 -13.85
N ALA A 79 -0.04 -7.08 -14.78
CA ALA A 79 -0.60 -7.16 -16.11
C ALA A 79 -2.06 -7.61 -16.02
N SER A 80 -2.93 -6.75 -15.48
CA SER A 80 -4.34 -6.77 -15.85
C SER A 80 -4.38 -6.36 -17.32
N SER A 81 -4.37 -7.35 -18.20
CA SER A 81 -4.46 -7.18 -19.65
C SER A 81 -5.82 -6.65 -20.13
N GLU A 82 -6.65 -6.13 -19.23
CA GLU A 82 -8.03 -5.71 -19.47
C GLU A 82 -8.25 -4.39 -18.71
N GLY A 83 -8.05 -3.26 -19.38
CA GLY A 83 -8.19 -1.93 -18.81
C GLY A 83 -8.37 -0.87 -19.91
N SER A 84 -8.91 0.28 -19.54
CA SER A 84 -8.98 1.43 -20.44
C SER A 84 -7.76 2.33 -20.24
N ILE A 85 -7.14 2.79 -21.34
CA ILE A 85 -6.08 3.80 -21.31
C ILE A 85 -6.70 5.20 -21.34
N ASP A 86 -6.28 6.06 -20.42
CA ASP A 86 -6.56 7.49 -20.47
C ASP A 86 -5.61 8.18 -21.44
N SER A 87 -6.11 8.55 -22.63
CA SER A 87 -5.33 9.32 -23.62
C SER A 87 -4.93 10.74 -23.18
N ALA A 88 -5.55 11.23 -22.10
CA ALA A 88 -5.22 12.51 -21.49
C ALA A 88 -4.04 12.41 -20.51
N ASP A 89 -3.68 11.19 -20.07
CA ASP A 89 -2.57 10.96 -19.15
C ASP A 89 -1.28 10.60 -19.93
N PRO A 90 -0.25 11.48 -19.93
CA PRO A 90 0.99 11.24 -20.65
C PRO A 90 1.84 10.11 -20.04
N LYS A 91 1.65 9.79 -18.74
CA LYS A 91 2.36 8.69 -18.07
C LYS A 91 1.79 7.36 -18.56
N GLN A 92 0.46 7.26 -18.69
CA GLN A 92 -0.18 6.08 -19.28
C GLN A 92 0.21 5.88 -20.74
N LEU A 93 0.23 6.95 -21.55
CA LEU A 93 0.65 6.85 -22.96
C LEU A 93 2.09 6.36 -23.10
N THR A 94 3.03 6.91 -22.32
CA THR A 94 4.44 6.51 -22.39
C THR A 94 4.63 5.07 -21.96
N TYR A 95 4.01 4.68 -20.83
CA TYR A 95 4.07 3.32 -20.31
C TYR A 95 3.56 2.29 -21.33
N TRP A 96 2.37 2.50 -21.87
CA TRP A 96 1.77 1.56 -22.82
C TRP A 96 2.44 1.59 -24.20
N ALA A 97 2.95 2.72 -24.65
CA ALA A 97 3.71 2.81 -25.89
C ALA A 97 5.00 1.98 -25.79
N GLU A 98 5.68 2.03 -24.64
CA GLU A 98 6.85 1.19 -24.36
C GLU A 98 6.49 -0.30 -24.31
N GLN A 99 5.38 -0.66 -23.64
CA GLN A 99 4.88 -2.05 -23.60
C GLN A 99 4.54 -2.61 -24.98
N PHE A 100 3.95 -1.79 -25.86
CA PHE A 100 3.60 -2.17 -27.22
C PHE A 100 4.74 -1.99 -28.23
N GLN A 101 5.89 -1.48 -27.80
CA GLN A 101 7.05 -1.17 -28.65
C GLN A 101 6.69 -0.24 -29.85
N ILE A 102 5.78 0.72 -29.62
CA ILE A 102 5.35 1.72 -30.62
C ILE A 102 5.59 3.13 -30.10
N SER A 103 5.37 4.14 -30.96
CA SER A 103 5.42 5.53 -30.53
C SER A 103 4.14 5.96 -29.78
N THR A 104 4.25 6.94 -28.88
CA THR A 104 3.09 7.56 -28.21
C THR A 104 2.12 8.21 -29.21
N GLY A 105 2.62 8.64 -30.37
CA GLY A 105 1.82 9.14 -31.49
C GLY A 105 0.96 8.05 -32.12
N GLU A 106 1.53 6.88 -32.38
CA GLU A 106 0.80 5.71 -32.88
C GLU A 106 -0.23 5.19 -31.88
N LEU A 107 0.14 5.16 -30.59
CA LEU A 107 -0.77 4.76 -29.52
C LEU A 107 -1.95 5.73 -29.43
N LYS A 108 -1.68 7.04 -29.46
CA LYS A 108 -2.72 8.08 -29.45
C LYS A 108 -3.63 7.98 -30.68
N ALA A 109 -3.07 7.70 -31.85
CA ALA A 109 -3.87 7.48 -33.07
C ALA A 109 -4.76 6.24 -32.93
N ALA A 110 -4.22 5.13 -32.41
CA ALA A 110 -4.99 3.91 -32.16
C ALA A 110 -6.12 4.14 -31.15
N ILE A 111 -5.89 4.90 -30.07
CA ILE A 111 -6.93 5.26 -29.09
C ILE A 111 -8.04 6.09 -29.74
N VAL A 112 -7.69 7.03 -30.63
CA VAL A 112 -8.69 7.84 -31.34
C VAL A 112 -9.52 7.00 -32.32
N LEU A 113 -8.93 5.97 -32.93
CA LEU A 113 -9.59 5.12 -33.92
C LEU A 113 -10.41 3.97 -33.31
N MET A 114 -9.87 3.29 -32.29
CA MET A 114 -10.43 2.08 -31.68
C MET A 114 -11.11 2.35 -30.32
N GLY A 115 -10.87 3.51 -29.73
CA GLY A 115 -11.30 3.84 -28.37
C GLY A 115 -10.21 3.55 -27.32
N SER A 116 -10.51 3.81 -26.05
CA SER A 116 -9.57 3.65 -24.94
C SER A 116 -9.28 2.18 -24.56
N ASP A 117 -9.80 1.20 -25.28
CA ASP A 117 -9.70 -0.21 -24.89
C ASP A 117 -8.36 -0.85 -25.32
N LEU A 118 -7.60 -1.35 -24.33
CA LEU A 118 -6.29 -1.97 -24.56
C LEU A 118 -6.33 -3.18 -25.50
N SER A 119 -7.39 -3.99 -25.44
CA SER A 119 -7.51 -5.22 -26.22
C SER A 119 -7.72 -4.91 -27.70
N GLU A 120 -8.57 -3.92 -27.99
CA GLU A 120 -8.81 -3.44 -29.36
C GLU A 120 -7.59 -2.72 -29.94
N ILE A 121 -6.92 -1.87 -29.14
CA ILE A 121 -5.68 -1.20 -29.54
C ILE A 121 -4.58 -2.22 -29.86
N LYS A 122 -4.37 -3.20 -28.98
CA LYS A 122 -3.37 -4.26 -29.17
C LYS A 122 -3.66 -5.10 -30.42
N LYS A 123 -4.93 -5.37 -30.69
CA LYS A 123 -5.36 -6.08 -31.90
C LYS A 123 -5.09 -5.26 -33.16
N TYR A 124 -5.33 -3.94 -33.13
CA TYR A 124 -5.07 -3.04 -34.25
C TYR A 124 -3.57 -2.94 -34.57
N ILE A 125 -2.71 -2.82 -33.55
CA ILE A 125 -1.25 -2.72 -33.72
C ILE A 125 -0.64 -4.04 -34.22
N LYS A 126 -1.18 -5.18 -33.77
CA LYS A 126 -0.69 -6.52 -34.13
C LYS A 126 -1.27 -7.05 -35.46
N SER A 127 -2.25 -6.35 -36.05
CA SER A 127 -2.88 -6.74 -37.31
C SER A 127 -2.08 -6.26 -38.51
#